data_AF-A0A401FPQ2-F1
#
_entry.id   AF-A0A401FPQ2-F1
#
_cell.length_a   1.000
_cell.length_b   1.000
_cell.length_c   1.000
_cell.angle_alpha   90.00
_cell.angle_beta   90.00
_cell.angle_gamma   90.00
#
_symmetry.space_group_name_H-M   'P 1'
#
loop_
_entity.id
_entity.type
_entity.pdbx_description
1 polymer ?
#
loop_
_entity_poly.entity_id
_entity_poly.type
_entity_poly.pdbx_seq_one_letter_code
_entity_poly.pdbx_strand_id
1 'polypeptide(L)'
;MVRHRRTNKRFFTNKKYDEDDPTFEEFLNPEFSNYSYDMDSFMILGRSFSDYSILINKLVATYQDAEYKKLINDGSFPWSKFIRSELNQFEKSFGNYLRLKIEESKTYENESKNLIQKLSNNKPYNLLSFNYTNPVKNSKNLVNFRNIHGDLDNPILGIDSTSIKPTDEAFTYTKTYRIMDNSENKSDPILTHNIKEIVIFGHSLNDSDFSYFDSIFDYYNIYDSDIRLVFAYKIYSDDEENIASDHYLAVSNLLYKYGETFDNKSHGRNLMHKMLIEKRLELREIKD
;
A
#
# COMPACT_ATOMS: atom_id res chain seq x y z
N MET A 1 65.93 -37.43 17.28
CA MET A 1 65.58 -36.82 18.59
C MET A 1 64.33 -35.96 18.37
N VAL A 2 63.08 -36.43 18.23
CA VAL A 2 62.29 -37.57 18.72
C VAL A 2 62.08 -37.60 20.25
N ARG A 3 60.80 -37.36 20.61
CA ARG A 3 60.03 -37.82 21.81
C ARG A 3 60.20 -36.99 23.09
N HIS A 4 59.18 -36.69 23.89
CA HIS A 4 57.87 -37.33 24.18
C HIS A 4 56.77 -36.28 24.47
N ARG A 5 55.51 -36.39 23.98
CA ARG A 5 54.40 -37.34 24.27
C ARG A 5 53.76 -37.20 25.66
N ARG A 6 52.45 -36.91 25.68
CA ARG A 6 51.32 -37.79 26.07
C ARG A 6 50.03 -37.18 25.46
N THR A 7 49.37 -37.77 24.43
CA THR A 7 48.37 -38.89 24.44
C THR A 7 47.13 -38.55 25.27
N ASN A 8 45.87 -38.75 24.86
CA ASN A 8 45.24 -39.41 23.71
C ASN A 8 43.71 -39.20 23.80
N LYS A 9 43.03 -39.44 22.66
CA LYS A 9 41.65 -39.97 22.48
C LYS A 9 40.45 -39.01 22.55
N ARG A 10 39.88 -38.79 21.34
CA ARG A 10 38.50 -39.11 20.91
C ARG A 10 37.39 -38.83 21.92
N PHE A 11 36.37 -38.05 21.53
CA PHE A 11 35.09 -38.61 21.09
C PHE A 11 34.29 -37.53 20.35
N PHE A 12 33.97 -37.82 19.09
CA PHE A 12 32.70 -37.40 18.51
C PHE A 12 31.61 -38.01 19.40
N THR A 13 30.80 -37.19 20.05
CA THR A 13 29.48 -37.60 20.53
C THR A 13 28.49 -36.49 20.22
N ASN A 14 27.56 -36.83 19.33
CA ASN A 14 26.30 -36.16 19.10
C ASN A 14 25.75 -35.52 20.38
N LYS A 15 25.58 -34.20 20.37
CA LYS A 15 24.33 -33.64 20.88
C LYS A 15 23.43 -33.45 19.67
N LYS A 16 22.43 -34.34 19.59
CA LYS A 16 21.21 -34.12 18.83
C LYS A 16 20.75 -32.69 19.14
N TYR A 17 20.73 -31.83 18.12
CA TYR A 17 19.67 -30.84 18.07
C TYR A 17 18.40 -31.64 17.78
N ASP A 18 17.39 -31.46 18.61
CA ASP A 18 16.09 -32.11 18.42
C ASP A 18 15.55 -31.71 17.04
N GLU A 19 15.13 -32.71 16.28
CA GLU A 19 14.61 -32.62 14.90
C GLU A 19 13.15 -32.14 14.86
N ASP A 20 12.76 -31.22 15.74
CA ASP A 20 11.38 -30.69 15.82
C ASP A 20 11.31 -29.15 15.82
N ASP A 21 12.36 -28.44 15.35
CA ASP A 21 12.28 -27.00 15.07
C ASP A 21 11.88 -26.78 13.60
N PRO A 22 10.73 -26.16 13.31
CA PRO A 22 10.29 -26.01 11.93
C PRO A 22 11.21 -25.06 11.18
N THR A 23 11.83 -25.59 10.12
CA THR A 23 12.61 -24.76 9.20
C THR A 23 11.69 -23.71 8.57
N PHE A 24 12.24 -22.55 8.17
CA PHE A 24 11.49 -21.48 7.49
C PHE A 24 10.74 -21.97 6.23
N GLU A 25 11.10 -23.13 5.68
CA GLU A 25 10.39 -23.82 4.59
C GLU A 25 9.12 -24.58 5.05
N GLU A 26 9.01 -25.01 6.32
CA GLU A 26 7.82 -25.68 6.85
C GLU A 26 6.64 -24.72 7.11
N PHE A 27 6.90 -23.42 7.24
CA PHE A 27 5.86 -22.39 7.33
C PHE A 27 5.08 -22.21 6.00
N LEU A 28 5.55 -22.84 4.92
CA LEU A 28 4.98 -22.77 3.57
C LEU A 28 4.37 -24.10 3.11
N ASN A 29 4.01 -25.01 4.03
CA ASN A 29 3.50 -26.34 3.68
C ASN A 29 2.30 -26.26 2.67
N PRO A 30 2.36 -26.93 1.49
CA PRO A 30 1.54 -26.63 0.32
C PRO A 30 0.19 -27.34 0.24
N GLU A 31 -0.37 -27.88 1.33
CA GLU A 31 -1.61 -28.69 1.26
C GLU A 31 -2.91 -27.94 0.89
N PHE A 32 -2.83 -26.68 0.44
CA PHE A 32 -3.94 -25.98 -0.21
C PHE A 32 -3.69 -25.59 -1.68
N SER A 33 -2.59 -26.01 -2.30
CA SER A 33 -2.30 -25.73 -3.72
C SER A 33 -2.80 -26.84 -4.66
N ASN A 34 -4.08 -27.17 -4.59
CA ASN A 34 -4.72 -28.06 -5.57
C ASN A 34 -5.77 -27.32 -6.38
N TYR A 35 -5.35 -26.32 -7.17
CA TYR A 35 -6.01 -25.99 -8.44
C TYR A 35 -4.95 -25.47 -9.43
N SER A 36 -4.71 -26.30 -10.45
CA SER A 36 -3.98 -25.95 -11.66
C SER A 36 -4.70 -24.84 -12.42
N TYR A 37 -4.00 -23.75 -12.72
CA TYR A 37 -4.30 -22.91 -13.87
C TYR A 37 -2.99 -22.47 -14.54
N ASP A 38 -2.80 -22.94 -15.78
CA ASP A 38 -1.92 -22.33 -16.76
C ASP A 38 -2.18 -20.81 -16.79
N MET A 39 -1.14 -19.99 -16.66
CA MET A 39 -1.25 -18.54 -16.87
C MET A 39 -0.15 -18.03 -17.79
N ASP A 40 -0.48 -18.04 -19.08
CA ASP A 40 0.05 -17.11 -20.06
C ASP A 40 -0.62 -15.72 -19.86
N SER A 41 0.18 -14.68 -19.55
CA SER A 41 -0.11 -13.22 -19.65
C SER A 41 -0.47 -12.39 -18.39
N PHE A 42 0.47 -11.46 -18.10
CA PHE A 42 0.42 -10.08 -17.56
C PHE A 42 -0.93 -9.36 -17.26
N MET A 43 -1.04 -8.73 -16.08
CA MET A 43 -1.37 -7.29 -15.84
C MET A 43 -1.54 -7.03 -14.33
N ILE A 44 -0.82 -6.07 -13.72
CA ILE A 44 -1.20 -5.48 -12.43
C ILE A 44 -1.09 -3.95 -12.50
N LEU A 45 -2.14 -3.34 -13.05
CA LEU A 45 -2.93 -2.37 -12.30
C LEU A 45 -3.92 -3.20 -11.47
N GLY A 46 -3.82 -3.15 -10.14
CA GLY A 46 -4.93 -3.48 -9.25
C GLY A 46 -5.38 -4.95 -9.10
N ARG A 47 -4.47 -5.93 -8.93
CA ARG A 47 -4.81 -7.18 -8.25
C ARG A 47 -4.11 -7.31 -6.90
N SER A 48 -4.98 -7.44 -5.91
CA SER A 48 -4.87 -7.78 -4.50
C SER A 48 -3.49 -7.89 -3.86
N PHE A 49 -3.20 -6.89 -3.03
CA PHE A 49 -2.26 -6.94 -1.91
C PHE A 49 -2.65 -7.96 -0.82
N SER A 50 -3.74 -8.74 -0.97
CA SER A 50 -4.29 -9.60 0.10
C SER A 50 -3.25 -10.53 0.68
N ASP A 51 -2.51 -11.27 -0.14
CA ASP A 51 -1.71 -12.39 0.37
C ASP A 51 -0.46 -11.94 1.12
N TYR A 52 0.10 -10.78 0.74
CA TYR A 52 1.24 -10.17 1.44
C TYR A 52 0.80 -9.27 2.59
N SER A 53 -0.34 -8.59 2.49
CA SER A 53 -0.96 -7.94 3.65
C SER A 53 -1.32 -8.97 4.71
N ILE A 54 -1.72 -10.18 4.34
CA ILE A 54 -1.90 -11.32 5.25
C ILE A 54 -0.57 -11.71 5.89
N LEU A 55 0.55 -11.74 5.16
CA LEU A 55 1.86 -12.04 5.75
C LEU A 55 2.33 -10.97 6.73
N ILE A 56 2.21 -9.68 6.37
CA ILE A 56 2.55 -8.56 7.26
C ILE A 56 1.59 -8.51 8.45
N ASN A 57 0.29 -8.71 8.24
CA ASN A 57 -0.71 -8.79 9.31
C ASN A 57 -0.47 -10.00 10.20
N LYS A 58 -0.01 -11.14 9.66
CA LYS A 58 0.43 -12.30 10.43
C LYS A 58 1.67 -11.95 11.25
N LEU A 59 2.70 -11.34 10.66
CA LEU A 59 3.88 -10.88 11.38
C LEU A 59 3.53 -9.89 12.51
N VAL A 60 2.64 -8.93 12.25
CA VAL A 60 2.16 -7.96 13.23
C VAL A 60 1.28 -8.64 14.30
N ALA A 61 0.41 -9.57 13.92
CA ALA A 61 -0.40 -10.36 14.86
C ALA A 61 0.47 -11.26 15.73
N THR A 62 1.50 -11.90 15.16
CA THR A 62 2.54 -12.65 15.87
C THR A 62 3.31 -11.75 16.82
N TYR A 63 3.59 -10.50 16.45
CA TYR A 63 4.20 -9.52 17.36
C TYR A 63 3.26 -9.09 18.51
N GLN A 64 1.95 -9.13 18.29
CA GLN A 64 0.95 -8.83 19.32
C GLN A 64 0.65 -10.02 20.24
N ASP A 65 1.01 -11.24 19.84
CA ASP A 65 0.85 -12.48 20.60
C ASP A 65 1.65 -12.45 21.92
N ALA A 66 1.01 -12.91 22.99
CA ALA A 66 1.56 -12.85 24.35
C ALA A 66 2.79 -13.75 24.55
N GLU A 67 2.90 -14.83 23.79
CA GLU A 67 4.02 -15.78 23.86
C GLU A 67 5.26 -15.23 23.16
N TYR A 68 5.08 -14.61 21.99
CA TYR A 68 6.14 -13.91 21.27
C TYR A 68 6.59 -12.62 21.96
N LYS A 69 5.69 -11.86 22.59
CA LYS A 69 6.07 -10.75 23.47
C LYS A 69 7.04 -11.18 24.57
N LYS A 70 6.96 -12.43 25.03
CA LYS A 70 7.84 -12.98 26.08
C LYS A 70 9.25 -13.28 25.53
N LEU A 71 9.35 -13.79 24.31
CA LEU A 71 10.61 -14.00 23.57
C LEU A 71 11.26 -12.68 23.12
N ILE A 72 10.46 -11.66 22.83
CA ILE A 72 10.93 -10.32 22.44
C ILE A 72 11.42 -9.53 23.67
N ASN A 73 10.77 -9.70 24.82
CA ASN A 73 11.08 -8.96 26.06
C ASN A 73 12.19 -9.56 26.93
N ASP A 74 12.76 -10.72 26.58
CA ASP A 74 13.90 -11.27 27.34
C ASP A 74 15.22 -10.51 27.08
N GLY A 75 15.21 -9.58 26.12
CA GLY A 75 16.35 -8.73 25.76
C GLY A 75 17.48 -9.47 25.03
N SER A 76 17.29 -10.75 24.68
CA SER A 76 18.31 -11.59 24.08
C SER A 76 18.58 -11.27 22.61
N PHE A 77 17.59 -10.71 21.89
CA PHE A 77 17.70 -10.42 20.47
C PHE A 77 16.93 -9.15 20.05
N PRO A 78 17.50 -8.26 19.22
CA PRO A 78 16.84 -7.03 18.78
C PRO A 78 15.83 -7.29 17.66
N TRP A 79 14.74 -7.99 17.98
CA TRP A 79 13.71 -8.43 17.03
C TRP A 79 13.16 -7.32 16.15
N SER A 80 12.88 -6.15 16.71
CA SER A 80 12.35 -5.03 15.93
C SER A 80 13.31 -4.56 14.84
N LYS A 81 14.61 -4.43 15.18
CA LYS A 81 15.65 -4.08 14.21
C LYS A 81 15.78 -5.14 13.13
N PHE A 82 15.68 -6.42 13.50
CA PHE A 82 15.70 -7.53 12.55
C PHE A 82 14.48 -7.50 11.62
N ILE A 83 13.26 -7.43 12.14
CA ILE A 83 12.04 -7.36 11.31
C ILE A 83 12.07 -6.12 10.41
N ARG A 84 12.62 -5.00 10.90
CA ARG A 84 12.82 -3.80 10.08
C ARG A 84 13.82 -4.02 8.95
N SER A 85 14.93 -4.72 9.20
CA SER A 85 15.89 -5.03 8.13
C SER A 85 15.31 -6.01 7.10
N GLU A 86 14.51 -6.98 7.53
CA GLU A 86 13.82 -7.90 6.61
C GLU A 86 12.80 -7.17 5.75
N LEU A 87 11.98 -6.29 6.34
CA LEU A 87 11.04 -5.46 5.59
C LEU A 87 11.75 -4.59 4.55
N ASN A 88 12.86 -3.95 4.92
CA ASN A 88 13.65 -3.13 3.99
C ASN A 88 14.21 -3.94 2.82
N GLN A 89 14.70 -5.15 3.07
CA GLN A 89 15.20 -6.04 2.03
C GLN A 89 14.08 -6.50 1.10
N PHE A 90 12.91 -6.79 1.66
CA PHE A 90 11.71 -7.12 0.89
C PHE A 90 11.27 -5.95 0.00
N GLU A 91 11.14 -4.74 0.55
CA GLU A 91 10.79 -3.53 -0.21
C GLU A 91 11.75 -3.30 -1.37
N LYS A 92 13.06 -3.42 -1.14
CA LYS A 92 14.07 -3.29 -2.20
C LYS A 92 13.90 -4.35 -3.30
N SER A 93 13.64 -5.59 -2.91
CA SER A 93 13.41 -6.69 -3.85
C SER A 93 12.12 -6.48 -4.65
N PHE A 94 11.08 -5.96 -4.02
CA PHE A 94 9.83 -5.58 -4.65
C PHE A 94 10.00 -4.43 -5.66
N GLY A 95 10.75 -3.39 -5.32
CA GLY A 95 11.10 -2.31 -6.24
C GLY A 95 11.86 -2.81 -7.48
N ASN A 96 12.82 -3.74 -7.29
CA ASN A 96 13.52 -4.40 -8.39
C ASN A 96 12.59 -5.23 -9.27
N TYR A 97 11.68 -5.99 -8.66
CA TYR A 97 10.66 -6.75 -9.39
C TYR A 97 9.80 -5.84 -10.27
N LEU A 98 9.30 -4.73 -9.72
CA LEU A 98 8.51 -3.76 -10.49
C LEU A 98 9.32 -3.16 -11.64
N ARG A 99 10.61 -2.85 -11.43
CA ARG A 99 11.49 -2.34 -12.49
C ARG A 99 11.58 -3.33 -13.66
N LEU A 100 11.81 -4.61 -13.37
CA LEU A 100 11.84 -5.66 -14.40
C LEU A 100 10.51 -5.75 -15.16
N LYS A 101 9.37 -5.69 -14.44
CA LYS A 101 8.04 -5.73 -15.10
C LYS A 101 7.78 -4.54 -16.01
N ILE A 102 8.29 -3.37 -15.66
CA ILE A 102 8.20 -2.18 -16.52
C ILE A 102 9.07 -2.35 -17.76
N GLU A 103 10.30 -2.85 -17.61
CA GLU A 103 11.22 -3.10 -18.73
C GLU A 103 10.69 -4.17 -19.70
N GLU A 104 10.01 -5.20 -19.18
CA GLU A 104 9.33 -6.23 -19.98
C GLU A 104 8.10 -5.69 -20.72
N SER A 105 7.45 -4.65 -20.19
CA SER A 105 6.23 -4.10 -20.77
C SER A 105 6.51 -3.06 -21.85
N LYS A 106 6.10 -3.37 -23.07
CA LYS A 106 6.21 -2.43 -24.21
C LYS A 106 5.16 -1.31 -24.18
N THR A 107 4.08 -1.47 -23.43
CA THR A 107 2.91 -0.58 -23.50
C THR A 107 2.64 0.19 -22.20
N TYR A 108 3.17 -0.26 -21.07
CA TYR A 108 2.86 0.30 -19.74
C TYR A 108 2.95 1.82 -19.67
N GLU A 109 4.05 2.41 -20.17
CA GLU A 109 4.25 3.86 -20.12
C GLU A 109 3.21 4.61 -20.97
N ASN A 110 2.91 4.11 -22.18
CA ASN A 110 1.96 4.72 -23.09
C ASN A 110 0.53 4.57 -22.59
N GLU A 111 0.14 3.39 -22.10
CA GLU A 111 -1.17 3.15 -21.52
C GLU A 111 -1.41 4.00 -20.28
N SER A 112 -0.40 4.11 -19.41
CA SER A 112 -0.48 4.96 -18.21
C SER A 112 -0.63 6.45 -18.57
N LYS A 113 0.12 6.93 -19.57
CA LYS A 113 -0.02 8.30 -20.09
C LYS A 113 -1.40 8.54 -20.68
N ASN A 114 -1.89 7.62 -21.49
CA ASN A 114 -3.21 7.72 -22.12
C ASN A 114 -4.33 7.73 -21.07
N LEU A 115 -4.24 6.86 -20.06
CA LEU A 115 -5.17 6.83 -18.94
C LEU A 115 -5.18 8.17 -18.20
N ILE A 116 -4.02 8.69 -17.83
CA ILE A 116 -3.92 9.97 -17.10
C ILE A 116 -4.39 11.14 -17.95
N GLN A 117 -4.17 11.12 -19.27
CA GLN A 117 -4.73 12.12 -20.20
C GLN A 117 -6.26 12.08 -20.23
N LYS A 118 -6.86 10.89 -20.27
CA LYS A 118 -8.33 10.72 -20.19
C LYS A 118 -8.87 11.22 -18.85
N LEU A 119 -8.21 10.88 -17.74
CA LEU A 119 -8.61 11.30 -16.39
C LEU A 119 -8.51 12.82 -16.19
N SER A 120 -7.40 13.43 -16.62
CA SER A 120 -7.17 14.88 -16.52
C SER A 120 -7.93 15.70 -17.57
N ASN A 121 -8.54 15.04 -18.56
CA ASN A 121 -9.14 15.68 -19.72
C ASN A 121 -8.19 16.70 -20.39
N ASN A 122 -6.91 16.31 -20.51
CA ASN A 122 -5.81 17.13 -21.05
C ASN A 122 -5.57 18.49 -20.36
N LYS A 123 -6.10 18.70 -19.15
CA LYS A 123 -5.83 19.90 -18.34
C LYS A 123 -4.55 19.73 -17.53
N PRO A 124 -3.90 20.82 -17.06
CA PRO A 124 -2.85 20.72 -16.06
C PRO A 124 -3.36 20.06 -14.77
N TYR A 125 -2.54 19.20 -14.15
CA TYR A 125 -2.91 18.43 -12.97
C TYR A 125 -1.75 18.24 -12.00
N ASN A 126 -2.10 18.10 -10.72
CA ASN A 126 -1.24 17.50 -9.71
C ASN A 126 -1.55 16.00 -9.65
N LEU A 127 -0.54 15.16 -9.45
CA LEU A 127 -0.71 13.72 -9.32
C LEU A 127 -0.15 13.23 -7.98
N LEU A 128 -1.07 12.88 -7.08
CA LEU A 128 -0.77 12.12 -5.88
C LEU A 128 -1.02 10.64 -6.18
N SER A 129 0.04 9.84 -6.21
CA SER A 129 0.02 8.45 -6.64
C SER A 129 0.28 7.50 -5.48
N PHE A 130 -0.54 6.46 -5.39
CA PHE A 130 -0.38 5.34 -4.46
C PHE A 130 0.49 4.23 -5.09
N ASN A 131 0.87 4.37 -6.36
CA ASN A 131 1.77 3.45 -7.04
C ASN A 131 3.24 3.80 -6.76
N TYR A 132 4.13 2.85 -7.04
CA TYR A 132 5.58 2.99 -6.86
C TYR A 132 6.30 3.49 -8.13
N THR A 133 5.60 3.54 -9.26
CA THR A 133 6.15 3.90 -10.56
C THR A 133 5.91 5.38 -10.88
N ASN A 134 6.58 5.89 -11.92
CA ASN A 134 6.33 7.23 -12.43
C ASN A 134 6.34 7.28 -13.97
N PRO A 135 5.33 6.69 -14.64
CA PRO A 135 5.27 6.64 -16.10
C PRO A 135 4.98 8.01 -16.75
N VAL A 136 4.64 9.04 -15.96
CA VAL A 136 4.26 10.37 -16.45
C VAL A 136 5.24 11.48 -16.07
N LYS A 137 6.45 11.14 -15.61
CA LYS A 137 7.47 12.10 -15.15
C LYS A 137 7.72 13.26 -16.13
N ASN A 138 7.58 12.99 -17.43
CA ASN A 138 7.82 13.97 -18.50
C ASN A 138 6.52 14.48 -19.17
N SER A 139 5.36 14.30 -18.52
CA SER A 139 4.08 14.81 -19.04
C SER A 139 4.04 16.33 -18.98
N LYS A 140 3.71 16.99 -20.09
CA LYS A 140 3.65 18.46 -20.19
C LYS A 140 2.61 19.09 -19.26
N ASN A 141 1.56 18.35 -18.92
CA ASN A 141 0.45 18.81 -18.09
C ASN A 141 0.63 18.46 -16.61
N LEU A 142 1.67 17.71 -16.25
CA LEU A 142 1.98 17.39 -14.88
C LEU A 142 2.63 18.61 -14.21
N VAL A 143 1.97 19.17 -13.20
CA VAL A 143 2.46 20.33 -12.43
C VAL A 143 3.26 19.83 -11.24
N ASN A 144 2.65 19.00 -10.40
CA ASN A 144 3.29 18.40 -9.23
C ASN A 144 3.05 16.89 -9.21
N PHE A 145 4.03 16.13 -8.75
CA PHE A 145 3.95 14.68 -8.61
C PHE A 145 4.47 14.23 -7.25
N ARG A 146 3.76 13.31 -6.61
CA ARG A 146 4.21 12.67 -5.39
C ARG A 146 3.71 11.23 -5.33
N ASN A 147 4.62 10.29 -5.12
CA ASN A 147 4.25 8.94 -4.70
C ASN A 147 4.23 8.88 -3.17
N ILE A 148 3.10 8.50 -2.58
CA ILE A 148 2.95 8.43 -1.12
C ILE A 148 3.54 7.16 -0.51
N HIS A 149 3.78 6.14 -1.33
CA HIS A 149 4.35 4.86 -0.90
C HIS A 149 5.80 4.71 -1.37
N GLY A 150 6.49 5.83 -1.58
CA GLY A 150 7.85 5.82 -2.12
C GLY A 150 7.89 5.48 -3.61
N ASP A 151 9.08 5.15 -4.10
CA ASP A 151 9.34 4.88 -5.52
C ASP A 151 9.98 3.50 -5.71
N LEU A 152 10.44 3.19 -6.93
CA LEU A 152 11.09 1.92 -7.24
C LEU A 152 12.41 1.69 -6.49
N ASP A 153 13.05 2.74 -6.00
CA ASP A 153 14.30 2.66 -5.27
C ASP A 153 14.05 2.48 -3.77
N ASN A 154 13.00 3.14 -3.26
CA ASN A 154 12.59 3.08 -1.86
C ASN A 154 11.07 2.84 -1.71
N PRO A 155 10.54 1.65 -2.04
CA PRO A 155 9.14 1.33 -1.77
C PRO A 155 8.87 1.38 -0.26
N ILE A 156 7.70 1.90 0.10
CA ILE A 156 7.23 1.95 1.48
C ILE A 156 6.02 1.05 1.60
N LEU A 157 6.25 -0.09 2.25
CA LEU A 157 5.22 -1.00 2.70
C LEU A 157 5.03 -0.80 4.19
N GLY A 158 3.77 -0.76 4.62
CA GLY A 158 3.49 -0.52 6.02
C GLY A 158 2.01 -0.46 6.32
N ILE A 159 1.73 -0.45 7.61
CA ILE A 159 0.40 -0.34 8.16
C ILE A 159 0.04 1.12 8.41
N ASP A 160 -1.26 1.40 8.48
CA ASP A 160 -1.76 2.71 8.87
C ASP A 160 -1.45 2.99 10.35
N SER A 161 -1.21 4.26 10.70
CA SER A 161 -0.81 4.65 12.06
C SER A 161 -1.99 4.92 13.01
N THR A 162 -3.24 4.94 12.53
CA THR A 162 -4.41 5.43 13.29
C THR A 162 -4.64 4.70 14.60
N SER A 163 -4.33 3.40 14.68
CA SER A 163 -4.49 2.58 15.88
C SER A 163 -3.20 2.36 16.68
N ILE A 164 -2.08 2.97 16.28
CA ILE A 164 -0.74 2.70 16.84
C ILE A 164 -0.18 3.96 17.49
N LYS A 165 0.17 3.87 18.78
CA LYS A 165 0.74 5.01 19.52
C LYS A 165 2.18 5.25 19.10
N PRO A 166 2.67 6.51 19.06
CA PRO A 166 4.07 6.81 18.76
C PRO A 166 5.10 6.17 19.71
N THR A 167 4.68 5.81 20.92
CA THR A 167 5.52 5.12 21.92
C THR A 167 5.60 3.61 21.69
N ASP A 168 4.77 3.05 20.81
CA ASP A 168 4.80 1.64 20.45
C ASP A 168 5.96 1.39 19.47
N GLU A 169 6.72 0.31 19.68
CA GLU A 169 7.78 -0.10 18.76
C GLU A 169 7.23 -0.40 17.36
N ALA A 170 5.98 -0.86 17.28
CA ALA A 170 5.26 -1.08 16.04
C ALA A 170 5.07 0.20 15.21
N PHE A 171 5.12 1.38 15.84
CA PHE A 171 4.98 2.67 15.15
C PHE A 171 6.03 2.85 14.06
N THR A 172 7.23 2.29 14.25
CA THR A 172 8.31 2.37 13.26
C THR A 172 7.94 1.74 11.92
N TYR A 173 7.02 0.76 11.88
CA TYR A 173 6.56 0.10 10.66
C TYR A 173 5.35 0.79 9.99
N THR A 174 4.85 1.89 10.57
CA THR A 174 3.74 2.63 9.96
C THR A 174 4.20 3.39 8.74
N LYS A 175 3.33 3.52 7.73
CA LYS A 175 3.61 4.35 6.54
C LYS A 175 3.98 5.79 6.97
N THR A 176 3.31 6.33 7.98
CA THR A 176 3.58 7.67 8.54
C THR A 176 5.03 7.81 9.04
N TYR A 177 5.48 6.89 9.89
CA TYR A 177 6.86 6.90 10.37
C TYR A 177 7.84 6.76 9.20
N ARG A 178 7.60 5.83 8.28
CA ARG A 178 8.44 5.59 7.09
C ARG A 178 8.60 6.85 6.23
N ILE A 179 7.50 7.56 5.98
CA ILE A 179 7.52 8.80 5.19
C ILE A 179 8.32 9.87 5.92
N MET A 180 8.17 9.99 7.25
CA MET A 180 8.95 10.94 8.06
C MET A 180 10.44 10.61 8.05
N ASP A 181 10.80 9.35 8.27
CA ASP A 181 12.18 8.83 8.31
C ASP A 181 12.90 9.03 6.97
N ASN A 182 12.18 8.82 5.86
CA ASN A 182 12.70 8.96 4.50
C ASN A 182 12.60 10.40 3.93
N SER A 183 12.13 11.38 4.70
CA SER A 183 11.85 12.74 4.20
C SER A 183 13.12 13.57 4.00
N GLU A 184 13.94 13.22 3.00
CA GLU A 184 15.17 13.97 2.70
C GLU A 184 14.94 15.25 1.86
N ASN A 185 13.74 15.53 1.35
CA ASN A 185 13.55 16.65 0.40
C ASN A 185 12.30 17.51 0.65
N LYS A 186 12.53 18.83 0.73
CA LYS A 186 11.53 19.91 0.63
C LYS A 186 10.90 19.88 -0.77
N SER A 187 9.94 18.99 -0.99
CA SER A 187 9.11 19.00 -2.19
C SER A 187 7.99 20.03 -2.04
N ASP A 188 7.59 20.63 -3.16
CA ASP A 188 6.45 21.52 -3.18
C ASP A 188 5.18 20.80 -2.66
N PRO A 189 4.27 21.51 -1.99
CA PRO A 189 3.02 20.93 -1.53
C PRO A 189 2.24 20.33 -2.70
N ILE A 190 1.89 19.05 -2.60
CA ILE A 190 1.10 18.36 -3.62
C ILE A 190 -0.36 18.84 -3.64
N LEU A 191 -0.87 19.23 -2.46
CA LEU A 191 -2.16 19.88 -2.30
C LEU A 191 -1.94 21.38 -2.46
N THR A 192 -2.54 21.95 -3.51
CA THR A 192 -2.39 23.36 -3.86
C THR A 192 -3.76 24.02 -3.83
N HIS A 193 -3.81 25.25 -3.36
CA HIS A 193 -5.00 26.08 -3.49
C HIS A 193 -5.37 26.28 -4.98
N ASN A 194 -6.66 26.45 -5.28
CA ASN A 194 -7.22 26.70 -6.63
C ASN A 194 -7.42 25.49 -7.56
N ILE A 195 -7.62 24.28 -7.03
CA ILE A 195 -8.21 23.20 -7.85
C ILE A 195 -9.73 23.32 -7.90
N LYS A 196 -10.35 22.77 -8.95
CA LYS A 196 -11.81 22.70 -9.10
C LYS A 196 -12.36 21.29 -9.03
N GLU A 197 -11.50 20.30 -9.19
CA GLU A 197 -11.87 18.90 -9.36
C GLU A 197 -10.81 18.00 -8.73
N ILE A 198 -11.25 16.97 -8.02
CA ILE A 198 -10.43 15.87 -7.54
C ILE A 198 -10.90 14.62 -8.29
N VAL A 199 -9.98 14.00 -9.03
CA VAL A 199 -10.24 12.76 -9.75
C VAL A 199 -9.55 11.61 -9.01
N ILE A 200 -10.34 10.64 -8.57
CA ILE A 200 -9.88 9.45 -7.86
C ILE A 200 -10.03 8.27 -8.81
N PHE A 201 -8.96 7.52 -9.05
CA PHE A 201 -8.96 6.37 -9.95
C PHE A 201 -8.28 5.18 -9.30
N GLY A 202 -8.92 4.01 -9.39
CA GLY A 202 -8.41 2.74 -8.88
C GLY A 202 -9.42 1.98 -8.04
N HIS A 203 -9.07 0.74 -7.68
CA HIS A 203 -9.98 -0.20 -7.02
C HIS A 203 -9.98 -0.09 -5.48
N SER A 204 -9.01 0.60 -4.89
CA SER A 204 -8.85 0.70 -3.44
C SER A 204 -9.37 2.03 -2.90
N LEU A 205 -10.68 2.10 -2.67
CA LEU A 205 -11.26 3.03 -1.68
C LEU A 205 -11.34 2.33 -0.32
N ASN A 206 -10.24 1.66 0.04
CA ASN A 206 -10.19 0.78 1.21
C ASN A 206 -9.92 1.56 2.50
N ASP A 207 -10.11 0.90 3.64
CA ASP A 207 -9.91 1.53 4.95
C ASP A 207 -8.45 1.89 5.26
N SER A 208 -7.49 1.13 4.71
CA SER A 208 -6.05 1.33 4.94
C SER A 208 -5.51 2.63 4.37
N ASP A 209 -6.22 3.21 3.40
CA ASP A 209 -5.87 4.45 2.72
C ASP A 209 -6.82 5.60 3.10
N PHE A 210 -7.80 5.34 3.98
CA PHE A 210 -8.82 6.30 4.39
C PHE A 210 -8.21 7.61 4.95
N SER A 211 -7.15 7.52 5.74
CA SER A 211 -6.48 8.67 6.35
C SER A 211 -5.97 9.70 5.32
N TYR A 212 -5.62 9.25 4.11
CA TYR A 212 -5.27 10.15 3.00
C TYR A 212 -6.50 10.85 2.43
N PHE A 213 -7.59 10.12 2.21
CA PHE A 213 -8.85 10.72 1.71
C PHE A 213 -9.39 11.75 2.70
N ASP A 214 -9.43 11.41 3.98
CA ASP A 214 -9.83 12.29 5.08
C ASP A 214 -9.03 13.60 5.06
N SER A 215 -7.70 13.49 5.05
CA SER A 215 -6.80 14.65 5.00
C SER A 215 -6.98 15.52 3.74
N ILE A 216 -7.19 14.90 2.57
CA ILE A 216 -7.40 15.61 1.31
C ILE A 216 -8.76 16.33 1.32
N PHE A 217 -9.81 15.64 1.76
CA PHE A 217 -11.17 16.18 1.80
C PHE A 217 -11.29 17.33 2.80
N ASP A 218 -10.61 17.23 3.94
CA ASP A 218 -10.52 18.31 4.93
C ASP A 218 -9.75 19.51 4.40
N TYR A 219 -8.59 19.30 3.78
CA TYR A 219 -7.79 20.38 3.21
C TYR A 219 -8.59 21.24 2.23
N TYR A 220 -9.46 20.60 1.46
CA TYR A 220 -10.30 21.25 0.46
C TYR A 220 -11.70 21.62 0.94
N ASN A 221 -12.09 21.25 2.16
CA ASN A 221 -13.43 21.38 2.71
C ASN A 221 -14.50 20.99 1.68
N ILE A 222 -14.57 19.72 1.30
CA ILE A 222 -15.45 19.26 0.20
C ILE A 222 -16.96 19.46 0.48
N TYR A 223 -17.35 19.70 1.74
CA TYR A 223 -18.73 19.96 2.11
C TYR A 223 -19.18 21.38 1.72
N ASP A 224 -18.40 22.40 2.10
CA ASP A 224 -18.72 23.82 1.88
C ASP A 224 -18.02 24.45 0.67
N SER A 225 -17.14 23.74 -0.03
CA SER A 225 -16.49 24.23 -1.25
C SER A 225 -17.22 23.84 -2.53
N ASP A 226 -16.84 24.51 -3.63
CA ASP A 226 -17.32 24.20 -4.99
C ASP A 226 -16.53 23.05 -5.66
N ILE A 227 -15.71 22.32 -4.91
CA ILE A 227 -14.88 21.25 -5.47
C ILE A 227 -15.77 20.09 -5.90
N ARG A 228 -15.48 19.59 -7.11
CA ARG A 228 -16.11 18.41 -7.69
C ARG A 228 -15.26 17.17 -7.45
N LEU A 229 -15.90 16.08 -7.04
CA LEU A 229 -15.31 14.75 -6.92
C LEU A 229 -15.73 13.90 -8.12
N VAL A 230 -14.74 13.29 -8.77
CA VAL A 230 -14.94 12.31 -9.84
C VAL A 230 -14.29 11.01 -9.41
N PHE A 231 -15.10 9.97 -9.23
CA PHE A 231 -14.67 8.61 -8.97
C PHE A 231 -14.65 7.85 -10.28
N ALA A 232 -13.44 7.65 -10.81
CA ALA A 232 -13.22 7.01 -12.08
C ALA A 232 -12.87 5.52 -11.91
N TYR A 233 -13.42 4.67 -12.77
CA TYR A 233 -13.20 3.21 -12.75
C TYR A 233 -13.06 2.66 -14.16
N LYS A 234 -12.46 1.47 -14.29
CA LYS A 234 -12.34 0.73 -15.55
C LYS A 234 -13.01 -0.64 -15.39
N ILE A 235 -13.74 -1.07 -16.41
CA ILE A 235 -14.28 -2.43 -16.50
C ILE A 235 -13.16 -3.36 -16.99
N TYR A 236 -12.86 -4.40 -16.22
CA TYR A 236 -11.74 -5.32 -16.48
C TYR A 236 -12.18 -6.78 -16.63
N SER A 237 -13.48 -7.05 -16.54
CA SER A 237 -14.07 -8.37 -16.77
C SER A 237 -15.45 -8.20 -17.40
N ASP A 238 -16.01 -9.29 -17.94
CA ASP A 238 -17.34 -9.32 -18.54
C ASP A 238 -18.49 -9.07 -17.53
N ASP A 239 -18.14 -8.78 -16.28
CA ASP A 239 -19.06 -8.54 -15.16
C ASP A 239 -19.15 -7.04 -14.83
N GLU A 240 -19.53 -6.26 -15.84
CA GLU A 240 -19.62 -4.79 -15.78
C GLU A 240 -20.55 -4.31 -14.66
N GLU A 241 -21.73 -4.94 -14.51
CA GLU A 241 -22.73 -4.54 -13.53
C GLU A 241 -22.22 -4.66 -12.09
N ASN A 242 -21.53 -5.75 -11.76
CA ASN A 242 -20.96 -5.93 -10.42
C ASN A 242 -19.81 -4.95 -10.18
N ILE A 243 -18.93 -4.70 -11.16
CA ILE A 243 -17.85 -3.72 -11.02
C ILE A 243 -18.40 -2.33 -10.72
N ALA A 244 -19.44 -1.89 -11.45
CA ALA A 244 -20.05 -0.59 -11.23
C ALA A 244 -20.76 -0.50 -9.86
N SER A 245 -21.49 -1.55 -9.47
CA SER A 245 -22.17 -1.64 -8.18
C SER A 245 -21.20 -1.62 -7.01
N ASP A 246 -20.13 -2.41 -7.07
CA ASP A 246 -19.09 -2.47 -6.04
C ASP A 246 -18.37 -1.12 -5.90
N HIS A 247 -18.09 -0.46 -7.03
CA HIS A 247 -17.49 0.87 -7.00
C HIS A 247 -18.44 1.89 -6.37
N TYR A 248 -19.73 1.85 -6.69
CA TYR A 248 -20.74 2.71 -6.06
C TYR A 248 -20.81 2.49 -4.54
N LEU A 249 -20.79 1.24 -4.09
CA LEU A 249 -20.79 0.91 -2.66
C LEU A 249 -19.51 1.43 -1.97
N ALA A 250 -18.36 1.26 -2.61
CA ALA A 250 -17.08 1.74 -2.09
C ALA A 250 -17.04 3.28 -1.95
N VAL A 251 -17.53 4.01 -2.96
CA VAL A 251 -17.66 5.48 -2.92
C VAL A 251 -18.62 5.91 -1.81
N SER A 252 -19.78 5.24 -1.71
CA SER A 252 -20.79 5.54 -0.70
C SER A 252 -20.23 5.36 0.71
N ASN A 253 -19.51 4.25 0.95
CA ASN A 253 -18.87 3.96 2.24
C ASN A 253 -17.77 4.98 2.58
N LEU A 254 -16.95 5.36 1.60
CA LEU A 254 -15.91 6.38 1.81
C LEU A 254 -16.51 7.72 2.25
N LEU A 255 -17.52 8.21 1.52
CA LEU A 255 -18.17 9.49 1.83
C LEU A 255 -18.96 9.42 3.14
N TYR A 256 -19.61 8.28 3.44
CA TYR A 256 -20.27 8.06 4.71
C TYR A 256 -19.26 8.13 5.87
N LYS A 257 -18.16 7.38 5.77
CA LYS A 257 -17.11 7.34 6.80
C LYS A 257 -16.45 8.70 7.00
N TYR A 258 -16.22 9.45 5.92
CA TYR A 258 -15.77 10.84 6.02
C TYR A 258 -16.83 11.74 6.70
N GLY A 259 -18.11 11.61 6.35
CA GLY A 259 -19.18 12.34 7.03
C GLY A 259 -19.27 12.06 8.53
N GLU A 260 -18.87 10.88 9.00
CA GLU A 260 -18.81 10.54 10.43
C GLU A 260 -17.76 11.36 11.20
N THR A 261 -16.76 11.95 10.53
CA THR A 261 -15.74 12.81 11.18
C THR A 261 -16.29 14.20 11.53
N PHE A 262 -17.46 14.57 11.00
CA PHE A 262 -18.02 15.91 11.18
C PHE A 262 -18.60 16.10 12.57
N ASP A 263 -18.43 17.29 13.15
CA ASP A 263 -19.10 17.69 14.39
C ASP A 263 -20.62 17.69 14.23
N ASN A 264 -21.10 18.26 13.10
CA ASN A 264 -22.52 18.24 12.76
C ASN A 264 -22.88 16.92 12.06
N LYS A 265 -23.40 15.97 12.85
CA LYS A 265 -23.82 14.64 12.35
C LYS A 265 -24.94 14.67 11.31
N SER A 266 -25.72 15.76 11.21
CA SER A 266 -26.69 15.91 10.12
C SER A 266 -26.01 16.32 8.82
N HIS A 267 -24.95 17.13 8.88
CA HIS A 267 -24.17 17.50 7.70
C HIS A 267 -23.45 16.28 7.15
N GLY A 268 -22.78 15.51 8.02
CA GLY A 268 -22.07 14.29 7.64
C GLY A 268 -22.96 13.29 6.91
N ARG A 269 -24.12 12.94 7.51
CA ARG A 269 -25.08 12.00 6.90
C ARG A 269 -25.63 12.46 5.54
N ASN A 270 -25.66 13.78 5.30
CA ASN A 270 -26.22 14.36 4.07
C ASN A 270 -25.15 14.76 3.05
N LEU A 271 -23.85 14.51 3.31
CA LEU A 271 -22.75 14.93 2.44
C LEU A 271 -22.95 14.45 1.00
N MET A 272 -23.10 13.14 0.80
CA MET A 272 -23.27 12.56 -0.54
C MET A 272 -24.50 13.13 -1.25
N HIS A 273 -25.62 13.27 -0.52
CA HIS A 273 -26.86 13.84 -1.05
C HIS A 273 -26.68 15.29 -1.52
N LYS A 274 -26.03 16.13 -0.70
CA LYS A 274 -25.70 17.52 -1.04
C LYS A 274 -24.86 17.58 -2.31
N MET A 275 -23.77 16.81 -2.37
CA MET A 275 -22.87 16.81 -3.53
C MET A 275 -23.55 16.35 -4.81
N LEU A 276 -24.49 15.39 -4.74
CA LEU A 276 -25.29 14.96 -5.89
C LEU A 276 -26.24 16.05 -6.38
N ILE A 277 -26.98 16.72 -5.47
CA ILE A 277 -27.88 17.84 -5.82
C ILE A 277 -27.12 18.99 -6.48
N GLU A 278 -25.93 19.30 -5.95
CA GLU A 278 -25.05 20.35 -6.46
C GLU A 278 -24.27 19.93 -7.72
N LYS A 279 -24.45 18.68 -8.19
CA LYS A 279 -23.74 18.10 -9.35
C LYS A 279 -22.22 18.15 -9.20
N ARG A 280 -21.74 17.98 -7.97
CA ARG A 280 -20.32 17.94 -7.59
C ARG A 280 -19.80 16.53 -7.30
N LEU A 281 -20.63 15.49 -7.45
CA LEU A 281 -20.21 14.09 -7.34
C LEU A 281 -20.52 13.35 -8.64
N GLU A 282 -19.54 12.66 -9.20
CA GLU A 282 -19.68 11.87 -10.42
C GLU A 282 -18.96 10.52 -10.29
N LEU A 283 -19.60 9.45 -10.77
CA LEU A 283 -18.94 8.19 -11.09
C LEU A 283 -18.72 8.12 -12.60
N ARG A 284 -17.48 7.85 -13.02
CA ARG A 284 -17.07 7.92 -14.44
C ARG A 284 -16.35 6.65 -14.87
N GLU A 285 -16.95 5.90 -15.78
CA GLU A 285 -16.27 4.81 -16.46
C GLU A 285 -15.22 5.34 -17.44
N ILE A 286 -14.02 4.77 -17.42
CA ILE A 286 -12.94 5.03 -18.37
C ILE A 286 -12.93 3.91 -19.40
N LYS A 287 -13.40 4.25 -20.60
CA LYS A 287 -13.38 3.38 -21.77
C LYS A 287 -12.01 3.35 -22.42
N ASP A 288 -11.69 2.23 -23.05
CA ASP A 288 -10.47 2.08 -23.86
C ASP A 288 -10.49 2.93 -25.14
#